data_AF-A0A8T4RZ27-F1
#
_entry.id   AF-A0A8T4RZ27-F1
#
_cell.length_a   1.000
_cell.length_b   1.000
_cell.length_c   1.000
_cell.angle_alpha   90.00
_cell.angle_beta   90.00
_cell.angle_gamma   90.00
#
_symmetry.space_group_name_H-M   'P 1'
#
loop_
_entity.id
_entity.type
_entity.pdbx_description
1 polymer ?
#
loop_
_entity_poly.entity_id
_entity_poly.type
_entity_poly.pdbx_seq_one_letter_code
_entity_poly.pdbx_strand_id
1 'polypeptide(L)'
;MPEESRVGKAKAKHETVDMLVNTIEHEHQQAYSTAVEKHLKNEAGQVDYDRLKETDIQKKFAESMAEHYVEKAREKFGISKDKRLSDEEKSMLLTAYAGITKEELARVIKQRKHRFTHNFFRGIIGDNEQGLRANIRNRLLGSAYGHFEDEDKSEIVKAMGKEAELDPSKMTLEQAVALLQSYHSNRGVLPPDIYEGAVYHKKRR
;
A
#
# COMPACT_ATOMS: atom_id res chain seq x y z
N MET A 1 1.64 -29.64 15.84
CA MET A 1 0.91 -28.75 14.93
C MET A 1 1.55 -28.91 13.56
N PRO A 2 0.80 -29.14 12.47
CA PRO A 2 1.39 -29.23 11.14
C PRO A 2 2.10 -27.90 10.82
N GLU A 3 3.34 -27.96 10.32
CA GLU A 3 4.03 -26.78 9.81
C GLU A 3 3.20 -26.15 8.69
N GLU A 4 2.86 -24.87 8.81
CA GLU A 4 2.32 -24.12 7.69
C GLU A 4 3.31 -24.16 6.53
N SER A 5 2.82 -24.60 5.37
CA SER A 5 3.63 -24.67 4.16
C SER A 5 4.12 -23.27 3.75
N ARG A 6 5.26 -23.20 3.06
CA ARG A 6 5.86 -21.92 2.64
C ARG A 6 4.88 -21.11 1.78
N VAL A 7 4.08 -21.78 0.95
CA VAL A 7 3.02 -21.15 0.16
C VAL A 7 1.89 -20.59 1.02
N GLY A 8 1.47 -21.31 2.06
CA GLY A 8 0.50 -20.80 3.05
C GLY A 8 0.98 -19.51 3.72
N LYS A 9 2.25 -19.47 4.15
CA LYS A 9 2.87 -18.27 4.74
C LYS A 9 2.95 -17.10 3.74
N ALA A 10 3.28 -17.38 2.49
CA ALA A 10 3.32 -16.36 1.43
C ALA A 10 1.94 -15.75 1.16
N LYS A 11 0.89 -16.60 1.10
CA LYS A 11 -0.50 -16.15 0.97
C LYS A 11 -0.93 -15.27 2.15
N ALA A 12 -0.69 -15.70 3.39
CA ALA A 12 -1.04 -14.93 4.58
C ALA A 12 -0.34 -13.56 4.62
N LYS A 13 0.93 -13.50 4.20
CA LYS A 13 1.66 -12.23 4.05
C LYS A 13 1.07 -11.35 2.96
N HIS A 14 0.64 -11.91 1.82
CA HIS A 14 -0.07 -11.16 0.78
C HIS A 14 -1.36 -10.52 1.30
N GLU A 15 -2.19 -11.28 1.98
CA GLU A 15 -3.43 -10.78 2.59
C GLU A 15 -3.13 -9.68 3.62
N THR A 16 -2.08 -9.86 4.43
CA THR A 16 -1.62 -8.85 5.38
C THR A 16 -1.18 -7.55 4.70
N VAL A 17 -0.46 -7.65 3.57
CA VAL A 17 -0.03 -6.49 2.79
C VAL A 17 -1.23 -5.75 2.20
N ASP A 18 -2.19 -6.46 1.61
CA ASP A 18 -3.38 -5.82 1.04
C ASP A 18 -4.25 -5.16 2.13
N MET A 19 -4.40 -5.79 3.30
CA MET A 19 -5.05 -5.15 4.45
C MET A 19 -4.32 -3.88 4.90
N LEU A 20 -2.99 -3.91 4.92
CA LEU A 20 -2.17 -2.74 5.29
C LEU A 20 -2.39 -1.59 4.31
N VAL A 21 -2.35 -1.88 3.01
CA VAL A 21 -2.56 -0.87 1.95
C VAL A 21 -3.96 -0.27 2.04
N ASN A 22 -4.99 -1.10 2.16
CA ASN A 22 -6.37 -0.61 2.31
C ASN A 22 -6.56 0.22 3.58
N THR A 23 -5.88 -0.15 4.66
CA THR A 23 -5.89 0.64 5.91
C THR A 23 -5.23 2.00 5.68
N ILE A 24 -4.09 2.05 5.00
CA ILE A 24 -3.41 3.31 4.66
C ILE A 24 -4.31 4.20 3.78
N GLU A 25 -4.98 3.65 2.76
CA GLU A 25 -5.96 4.41 1.94
C GLU A 25 -7.08 5.00 2.82
N HIS A 26 -7.62 4.19 3.74
CA HIS A 26 -8.62 4.65 4.69
C HIS A 26 -8.09 5.80 5.56
N GLU A 27 -6.87 5.66 6.10
CA GLU A 27 -6.27 6.72 6.91
C GLU A 27 -5.97 7.99 6.11
N HIS A 28 -5.68 7.89 4.81
CA HIS A 28 -5.58 9.07 3.95
C HIS A 28 -6.90 9.82 3.87
N GLN A 29 -8.01 9.11 3.66
CA GLN A 29 -9.34 9.71 3.63
C GLN A 29 -9.71 10.36 4.98
N GLN A 30 -9.39 9.70 6.09
CA GLN A 30 -9.67 10.20 7.43
C GLN A 30 -8.84 11.45 7.76
N ALA A 31 -7.56 11.45 7.43
CA ALA A 31 -6.68 12.61 7.62
C ALA A 31 -7.21 13.83 6.87
N TYR A 32 -7.58 13.66 5.59
CA TYR A 32 -8.17 14.72 4.77
C TYR A 32 -9.49 15.22 5.37
N SER A 33 -10.40 14.31 5.72
CA SER A 33 -11.72 14.67 6.27
C SER A 33 -11.58 15.41 7.59
N THR A 34 -10.72 14.94 8.48
CA THR A 34 -10.42 15.62 9.76
C THR A 34 -9.90 17.04 9.56
N ALA A 35 -9.02 17.25 8.57
CA ALA A 35 -8.51 18.59 8.26
C ALA A 35 -9.59 19.51 7.66
N VAL A 36 -10.49 18.98 6.81
CA VAL A 36 -11.66 19.72 6.28
C VAL A 36 -12.58 20.17 7.42
N GLU A 37 -12.94 19.24 8.30
CA GLU A 37 -13.82 19.50 9.44
C GLU A 37 -13.26 20.60 10.35
N LYS A 38 -11.95 20.55 10.64
CA LYS A 38 -11.29 21.52 11.52
C LYS A 38 -11.10 22.89 10.90
N HIS A 39 -10.73 22.95 9.62
CA HIS A 39 -10.15 24.18 9.05
C HIS A 39 -10.93 24.79 7.90
N LEU A 40 -11.84 24.04 7.25
CA LEU A 40 -12.54 24.50 6.04
C LEU A 40 -14.05 24.68 6.23
N LYS A 41 -14.65 24.17 7.31
CA LYS A 41 -16.07 24.43 7.56
C LYS A 41 -16.32 25.87 8.00
N ASN A 42 -17.33 26.50 7.41
CA ASN A 42 -17.84 27.80 7.85
C ASN A 42 -18.85 27.64 9.00
N GLU A 43 -19.38 28.75 9.51
CA GLU A 43 -20.36 28.76 10.61
C GLU A 43 -21.65 28.00 10.29
N ALA A 44 -22.01 27.89 9.01
CA ALA A 44 -23.15 27.10 8.55
C ALA A 44 -22.83 25.60 8.39
N GLY A 45 -21.62 25.16 8.74
CA GLY A 45 -21.16 23.79 8.61
C GLY A 45 -20.85 23.34 7.17
N GLN A 46 -20.82 24.28 6.22
CA GLN A 46 -20.51 24.01 4.81
C GLN A 46 -19.01 24.11 4.57
N VAL A 47 -18.49 23.27 3.68
CA VAL A 47 -17.07 23.30 3.29
C VAL A 47 -16.79 24.50 2.40
N ASP A 48 -15.91 25.38 2.85
CA ASP A 48 -15.41 26.53 2.12
C ASP A 48 -13.95 26.31 1.71
N TYR A 49 -13.75 25.87 0.46
CA TYR A 49 -12.42 25.65 -0.10
C TYR A 49 -11.64 26.95 -0.33
N ASP A 50 -12.31 28.10 -0.37
CA ASP A 50 -11.61 29.37 -0.57
C ASP A 50 -10.73 29.75 0.63
N ARG A 51 -11.02 29.21 1.82
CA ARG A 51 -10.15 29.31 3.00
C ARG A 51 -8.75 28.74 2.74
N LEU A 52 -8.58 27.77 1.83
CA LEU A 52 -7.26 27.29 1.41
C LEU A 52 -6.47 28.29 0.57
N LYS A 53 -7.01 29.47 0.24
CA LYS A 53 -6.22 30.58 -0.33
C LYS A 53 -5.35 31.25 0.74
N GLU A 54 -5.72 31.15 2.01
CA GLU A 54 -5.01 31.74 3.14
C GLU A 54 -3.82 30.89 3.57
N THR A 55 -2.63 31.49 3.64
CA THR A 55 -1.38 30.79 3.98
C THR A 55 -1.44 30.09 5.35
N ASP A 56 -2.08 30.70 6.33
CA ASP A 56 -2.14 30.12 7.69
C ASP A 56 -3.11 28.94 7.76
N ILE A 57 -4.23 28.99 7.01
CA ILE A 57 -5.13 27.85 6.87
C ILE A 57 -4.44 26.69 6.15
N GLN A 58 -3.67 26.96 5.09
CA GLN A 58 -2.89 25.92 4.39
C GLN A 58 -1.94 25.18 5.35
N LYS A 59 -1.21 25.93 6.20
CA LYS A 59 -0.29 25.34 7.19
C LYS A 59 -1.04 24.47 8.19
N LYS A 60 -2.11 24.99 8.79
CA LYS A 60 -2.94 24.26 9.77
C LYS A 60 -3.59 23.02 9.16
N PHE A 61 -4.03 23.11 7.91
CA PHE A 61 -4.61 21.98 7.18
C PHE A 61 -3.58 20.87 6.98
N ALA A 62 -2.39 21.20 6.46
CA ALA A 62 -1.29 20.25 6.30
C ALA A 62 -0.85 19.63 7.64
N GLU A 63 -0.79 20.45 8.69
CA GLU A 63 -0.44 20.01 10.04
C GLU A 63 -1.44 19.02 10.61
N SER A 64 -2.75 19.28 10.52
CA SER A 64 -3.76 18.33 10.98
C SER A 64 -3.77 17.01 10.21
N MET A 65 -3.50 17.04 8.90
CA MET A 65 -3.29 15.79 8.15
C MET A 65 -2.06 15.04 8.65
N ALA A 66 -0.94 15.74 8.86
CA ALA A 66 0.30 15.15 9.31
C ALA A 66 0.20 14.57 10.73
N GLU A 67 -0.47 15.26 11.64
CA GLU A 67 -0.76 14.79 13.01
C GLU A 67 -1.55 13.48 13.00
N HIS A 68 -2.57 13.38 12.14
CA HIS A 68 -3.34 12.14 11.98
C HIS A 68 -2.43 10.97 11.58
N TYR A 69 -1.58 11.16 10.57
CA TYR A 69 -0.64 10.11 10.16
C TYR A 69 0.37 9.75 11.25
N VAL A 70 0.88 10.74 12.00
CA VAL A 70 1.81 10.47 13.10
C VAL A 70 1.13 9.67 14.21
N GLU A 71 -0.12 9.99 14.55
CA GLU A 71 -0.89 9.22 15.52
C GLU A 71 -1.08 7.76 15.06
N LYS A 72 -1.50 7.57 13.81
CA LYS A 72 -1.72 6.22 13.25
C LYS A 72 -0.44 5.42 13.07
N ALA A 73 0.65 6.09 12.68
CA ALA A 73 1.97 5.46 12.63
C ALA A 73 2.43 5.02 14.03
N ARG A 74 2.21 5.84 15.07
CA ARG A 74 2.54 5.46 16.45
C ARG A 74 1.77 4.23 16.91
N GLU A 75 0.47 4.19 16.65
CA GLU A 75 -0.37 3.03 16.94
C GLU A 75 0.13 1.78 16.20
N LYS A 76 0.44 1.92 14.90
CA LYS A 76 0.88 0.79 14.08
C LYS A 76 2.25 0.24 14.48
N PHE A 77 3.18 1.12 14.85
CA PHE A 77 4.55 0.74 15.21
C PHE A 77 4.75 0.52 16.72
N GLY A 78 3.68 0.58 17.52
CA GLY A 78 3.75 0.38 18.97
C GLY A 78 4.56 1.46 19.70
N ILE A 79 4.61 2.68 19.16
CA ILE A 79 5.31 3.81 19.76
C ILE A 79 4.40 4.44 20.81
N SER A 80 4.88 4.54 22.06
CA SER A 80 4.11 5.17 23.14
C SER A 80 3.69 6.61 22.79
N LYS A 81 2.46 6.98 23.18
CA LYS A 81 1.92 8.34 22.99
C LYS A 81 2.77 9.39 23.72
N ASP A 82 3.40 9.02 24.85
CA ASP A 82 4.23 9.92 25.66
C ASP A 82 5.63 10.13 25.09
N LYS A 83 6.07 9.31 24.13
CA LYS A 83 7.37 9.48 23.48
C LYS A 83 7.34 10.80 22.69
N ARG A 84 8.19 11.75 23.08
CA ARG A 84 8.46 12.94 22.26
C ARG A 84 9.26 12.52 21.04
N LEU A 85 8.80 12.93 19.88
CA LEU A 85 9.48 12.70 18.61
C LEU A 85 9.98 14.03 18.08
N SER A 86 11.21 14.05 17.56
CA SER A 86 11.71 15.20 16.79
C SER A 86 10.93 15.36 15.49
N ASP A 87 11.06 16.50 14.83
CA ASP A 87 10.37 16.74 13.57
C ASP A 87 10.92 15.84 12.44
N GLU A 88 12.21 15.50 12.49
CA GLU A 88 12.81 14.50 11.61
C GLU A 88 12.21 13.11 11.85
N GLU A 89 12.08 12.67 13.11
CA GLU A 89 11.45 11.38 13.44
C GLU A 89 9.99 11.32 12.97
N LYS A 90 9.23 12.42 13.13
CA LYS A 90 7.87 12.50 12.60
C LYS A 90 7.86 12.37 11.08
N SER A 91 8.74 13.11 10.37
CA SER A 91 8.81 13.06 8.90
C SER A 91 9.18 11.66 8.39
N MET A 92 10.09 10.97 9.08
CA MET A 92 10.42 9.56 8.79
C MET A 92 9.22 8.63 9.01
N LEU A 93 8.47 8.80 10.10
CA LEU A 93 7.27 7.99 10.37
C LEU A 93 6.17 8.23 9.34
N LEU A 94 5.93 9.48 8.98
CA LEU A 94 5.00 9.90 7.93
C LEU A 94 5.35 9.23 6.59
N THR A 95 6.62 9.29 6.20
CA THR A 95 7.10 8.66 4.95
C THR A 95 6.95 7.14 5.02
N ALA A 96 7.30 6.52 6.15
CA ALA A 96 7.23 5.08 6.31
C ALA A 96 5.78 4.54 6.34
N TYR A 97 4.85 5.31 6.90
CA TYR A 97 3.47 4.91 7.08
C TYR A 97 2.57 5.31 5.91
N ALA A 98 2.63 6.57 5.50
CA ALA A 98 1.74 7.20 4.53
C ALA A 98 2.41 7.51 3.18
N GLY A 99 3.73 7.25 3.04
CA GLY A 99 4.45 7.50 1.79
C GLY A 99 4.57 8.98 1.40
N ILE A 100 4.31 9.91 2.32
CA ILE A 100 4.32 11.35 2.06
C ILE A 100 4.84 12.11 3.29
N THR A 101 5.58 13.20 3.07
CA THR A 101 6.05 14.07 4.16
C THR A 101 5.08 15.22 4.45
N LYS A 102 5.24 15.87 5.61
CA LYS A 102 4.50 17.10 5.96
C LYS A 102 4.82 18.22 4.96
N GLU A 103 6.07 18.32 4.54
CA GLU A 103 6.55 19.33 3.60
C GLU A 103 5.96 19.13 2.20
N GLU A 104 5.83 17.88 1.76
CA GLU A 104 5.18 17.53 0.50
C GLU A 104 3.69 17.86 0.52
N LEU A 105 2.98 17.49 1.60
CA LEU A 105 1.58 17.87 1.82
C LEU A 105 1.42 19.40 1.75
N ALA A 106 2.21 20.14 2.54
CA ALA A 106 2.16 21.59 2.58
C ALA A 106 2.45 22.22 1.21
N ARG A 107 3.44 21.71 0.48
CA ARG A 107 3.78 22.16 -0.88
C ARG A 107 2.61 21.96 -1.84
N VAL A 108 2.01 20.78 -1.85
CA VAL A 108 0.88 20.44 -2.73
C VAL A 108 -0.34 21.32 -2.40
N ILE A 109 -0.67 21.45 -1.12
CA ILE A 109 -1.78 22.30 -0.66
C ILE A 109 -1.54 23.76 -1.07
N LYS A 110 -0.33 24.29 -0.86
CA LYS A 110 0.03 25.66 -1.25
C LYS A 110 -0.09 25.90 -2.76
N GLN A 111 0.31 24.92 -3.58
CA GLN A 111 0.24 25.02 -5.04
C GLN A 111 -1.21 24.98 -5.54
N ARG A 112 -2.07 24.19 -4.91
CA ARG A 112 -3.44 23.92 -5.39
C ARG A 112 -4.49 24.81 -4.74
N LYS A 113 -4.28 25.27 -3.51
CA LYS A 113 -5.17 26.16 -2.75
C LYS A 113 -6.60 25.58 -2.74
N HIS A 114 -7.61 26.35 -3.12
CA HIS A 114 -9.01 25.94 -3.26
C HIS A 114 -9.25 24.75 -4.21
N ARG A 115 -8.28 24.40 -5.08
CA ARG A 115 -8.37 23.21 -5.95
C ARG A 115 -7.91 21.93 -5.28
N PHE A 116 -7.38 22.01 -4.06
CA PHE A 116 -7.02 20.84 -3.26
C PHE A 116 -8.29 20.20 -2.67
N THR A 117 -9.02 19.50 -3.53
CA THR A 117 -10.24 18.75 -3.17
C THR A 117 -9.91 17.31 -2.80
N HIS A 118 -10.88 16.59 -2.22
CA HIS A 118 -10.71 15.17 -1.90
C HIS A 118 -10.36 14.35 -3.14
N ASN A 119 -11.03 14.60 -4.27
CA ASN A 119 -10.76 13.89 -5.53
C ASN A 119 -9.34 14.15 -6.04
N PHE A 120 -8.86 15.39 -5.92
CA PHE A 120 -7.49 15.72 -6.27
C PHE A 120 -6.48 15.04 -5.34
N PHE A 121 -6.72 15.09 -4.03
CA PHE A 121 -5.88 14.45 -3.03
C PHE A 121 -5.81 12.93 -3.25
N ARG A 122 -6.97 12.29 -3.49
CA ARG A 122 -7.05 10.88 -3.85
C ARG A 122 -6.28 10.54 -5.12
N GLY A 123 -6.25 11.43 -6.11
CA GLY A 123 -5.42 11.26 -7.30
C GLY A 123 -3.93 11.21 -6.98
N ILE A 124 -3.43 12.16 -6.18
CA ILE A 124 -2.03 12.17 -5.73
C ILE A 124 -1.71 10.92 -4.92
N ILE A 125 -2.58 10.59 -3.97
CA ILE A 125 -2.40 9.39 -3.17
C ILE A 125 -2.43 8.17 -4.07
N GLY A 126 -3.34 8.04 -5.03
CA GLY A 126 -3.37 6.91 -5.96
C GLY A 126 -2.06 6.73 -6.74
N ASP A 127 -1.47 7.81 -7.25
CA ASP A 127 -0.17 7.77 -7.94
C ASP A 127 0.97 7.38 -6.98
N ASN A 128 1.00 7.96 -5.78
CA ASN A 128 1.98 7.64 -4.75
C ASN A 128 1.75 6.24 -4.14
N GLU A 129 0.51 5.79 -4.10
CA GLU A 129 0.05 4.54 -3.52
C GLU A 129 0.48 3.39 -4.41
N GLN A 130 0.51 3.54 -5.74
CA GLN A 130 1.15 2.53 -6.59
C GLN A 130 2.62 2.32 -6.20
N GLY A 131 3.35 3.41 -5.95
CA GLY A 131 4.73 3.36 -5.47
C GLY A 131 4.86 2.80 -4.06
N LEU A 132 4.04 3.27 -3.11
CA LEU A 132 4.04 2.84 -1.71
C LEU A 132 3.62 1.37 -1.60
N ARG A 133 2.56 0.96 -2.30
CA ARG A 133 2.09 -0.42 -2.42
C ARG A 133 3.17 -1.30 -3.01
N ALA A 134 3.83 -0.88 -4.09
CA ALA A 134 4.94 -1.61 -4.67
C ALA A 134 6.09 -1.75 -3.66
N ASN A 135 6.44 -0.68 -2.93
CA ASN A 135 7.51 -0.70 -1.93
C ASN A 135 7.18 -1.59 -0.72
N ILE A 136 5.98 -1.46 -0.16
CA ILE A 136 5.47 -2.29 0.93
C ILE A 136 5.43 -3.75 0.49
N ARG A 137 4.88 -4.02 -0.71
CA ARG A 137 4.85 -5.37 -1.30
C ARG A 137 6.25 -5.91 -1.45
N ASN A 138 7.15 -5.21 -2.12
CA ASN A 138 8.52 -5.68 -2.36
C ASN A 138 9.27 -5.96 -1.06
N ARG A 139 9.13 -5.10 -0.03
CA ARG A 139 9.76 -5.31 1.28
C ARG A 139 9.17 -6.50 2.04
N LEU A 140 7.84 -6.55 2.17
CA LEU A 140 7.18 -7.57 3.00
C LEU A 140 7.13 -8.92 2.30
N LEU A 141 6.86 -8.93 1.00
CA LEU A 141 6.78 -10.13 0.18
C LEU A 141 8.16 -10.63 -0.24
N GLY A 142 9.16 -9.76 -0.42
CA GLY A 142 10.53 -10.19 -0.71
C GLY A 142 11.05 -11.17 0.36
N SER A 143 10.74 -10.90 1.64
CA SER A 143 11.03 -11.86 2.73
C SER A 143 10.22 -13.16 2.65
N ALA A 144 8.97 -13.09 2.19
CA ALA A 144 8.11 -14.26 2.04
C ALA A 144 8.64 -15.19 0.94
N TYR A 145 9.07 -14.58 -0.17
CA TYR A 145 9.48 -15.27 -1.37
C TYR A 145 10.95 -15.72 -1.36
N GLY A 146 11.80 -15.03 -0.61
CA GLY A 146 13.22 -15.37 -0.48
C GLY A 146 13.51 -16.68 0.26
N HIS A 147 12.49 -17.32 0.84
CA HIS A 147 12.60 -18.63 1.48
C HIS A 147 12.14 -19.79 0.59
N PHE A 148 11.66 -19.51 -0.63
CA PHE A 148 11.39 -20.58 -1.58
C PHE A 148 12.69 -21.12 -2.15
N GLU A 149 12.68 -22.42 -2.41
CA GLU A 149 13.76 -23.17 -3.04
C GLU A 149 13.24 -23.82 -4.32
N ASP A 150 14.13 -24.36 -5.16
CA ASP A 150 13.77 -24.91 -6.47
C ASP A 150 12.80 -26.11 -6.34
N GLU A 151 12.85 -26.81 -5.21
CA GLU A 151 11.95 -27.90 -4.83
C GLU A 151 10.50 -27.42 -4.63
N ASP A 152 10.29 -26.16 -4.26
CA ASP A 152 8.97 -25.60 -3.97
C ASP A 152 8.15 -25.30 -5.24
N LYS A 153 8.77 -25.30 -6.42
CA LYS A 153 8.08 -24.98 -7.71
C LYS A 153 6.82 -25.81 -7.92
N SER A 154 6.87 -27.09 -7.55
CA SER A 154 5.72 -28.01 -7.66
C SER A 154 4.60 -27.64 -6.69
N GLU A 155 4.94 -27.30 -5.45
CA GLU A 155 3.97 -26.87 -4.44
C GLU A 155 3.32 -25.53 -4.83
N ILE A 156 4.11 -24.60 -5.37
CA ILE A 156 3.62 -23.31 -5.87
C ILE A 156 2.57 -23.51 -6.96
N VAL A 157 2.86 -24.32 -7.98
CA VAL A 157 1.90 -24.60 -9.07
C VAL A 157 0.64 -25.29 -8.54
N LYS A 158 0.80 -26.22 -7.59
CA LYS A 158 -0.30 -26.91 -6.92
C LYS A 158 -1.20 -25.97 -6.12
N ALA A 159 -0.61 -25.03 -5.38
CA ALA A 159 -1.37 -24.05 -4.59
C ALA A 159 -2.21 -23.09 -5.45
N MET A 160 -1.81 -22.88 -6.71
CA MET A 160 -2.61 -22.13 -7.69
C MET A 160 -3.69 -22.98 -8.37
N GLY A 161 -3.71 -24.30 -8.17
CA GLY A 161 -4.61 -25.23 -8.86
C GLY A 161 -4.35 -25.30 -10.38
N LYS A 162 -3.08 -25.11 -10.79
CA LYS A 162 -2.67 -24.96 -12.20
C LYS A 162 -1.84 -26.12 -12.71
N GLU A 163 -1.85 -27.27 -12.05
CA GLU A 163 -1.05 -28.45 -12.42
C GLU A 163 -1.42 -28.98 -13.82
N ALA A 164 -2.66 -28.80 -14.26
CA ALA A 164 -3.10 -29.21 -15.60
C ALA A 164 -2.52 -28.31 -16.71
N GLU A 165 -2.15 -27.07 -16.39
CA GLU A 165 -1.77 -26.04 -17.35
C GLU A 165 -0.27 -25.72 -17.31
N LEU A 166 0.37 -25.91 -16.15
CA LEU A 166 1.78 -25.55 -15.92
C LEU A 166 2.64 -26.77 -15.61
N ASP A 167 3.86 -26.78 -16.13
CA ASP A 167 4.88 -27.79 -15.90
C ASP A 167 6.00 -27.21 -15.01
N PRO A 168 6.00 -27.46 -13.68
CA PRO A 168 6.96 -26.86 -12.75
C PRO A 168 8.41 -27.30 -13.04
N SER A 169 8.63 -28.43 -13.73
CA SER A 169 9.98 -28.88 -14.09
C SER A 169 10.65 -28.01 -15.15
N LYS A 170 9.86 -27.24 -15.91
CA LYS A 170 10.31 -26.32 -16.97
C LYS A 170 10.38 -24.87 -16.51
N MET A 171 10.11 -24.62 -15.24
CA MET A 171 10.11 -23.29 -14.63
C MET A 171 11.41 -23.05 -13.87
N THR A 172 11.90 -21.81 -13.90
CA THR A 172 12.80 -21.34 -12.85
C THR A 172 12.00 -21.02 -11.58
N LEU A 173 12.66 -21.01 -10.42
CA LEU A 173 12.00 -20.57 -9.19
C LEU A 173 11.45 -19.14 -9.31
N GLU A 174 12.22 -18.24 -9.94
CA GLU A 174 11.79 -16.85 -10.17
C GLU A 174 10.49 -16.78 -10.97
N GLN A 175 10.35 -17.60 -12.02
CA GLN A 175 9.11 -17.70 -12.79
C GLN A 175 7.94 -18.23 -11.94
N ALA A 176 8.19 -19.26 -11.13
CA ALA A 176 7.15 -19.82 -10.25
C ALA A 176 6.66 -18.79 -9.22
N VAL A 177 7.59 -18.07 -8.59
CA VAL A 177 7.30 -16.98 -7.65
C VAL A 177 6.55 -15.84 -8.35
N ALA A 178 6.94 -15.44 -9.56
CA ALA A 178 6.27 -14.39 -10.32
C ALA A 178 4.81 -14.77 -10.68
N LEU A 179 4.56 -16.03 -11.04
CA LEU A 179 3.18 -16.51 -11.26
C LEU A 179 2.38 -16.52 -9.96
N LEU A 180 2.97 -16.96 -8.84
CA LEU A 180 2.30 -16.94 -7.54
C LEU A 180 1.94 -15.51 -7.09
N GLN A 181 2.85 -14.56 -7.28
CA GLN A 181 2.60 -13.13 -7.04
C GLN A 181 1.46 -12.60 -7.92
N SER A 182 1.44 -12.98 -9.20
CA SER A 182 0.40 -12.59 -10.14
C SER A 182 -0.96 -13.19 -9.78
N TYR A 183 -0.98 -14.47 -9.39
CA TYR A 183 -2.17 -15.18 -8.92
C TYR A 183 -2.78 -14.52 -7.68
N HIS A 184 -1.96 -14.19 -6.68
CA HIS A 184 -2.44 -13.48 -5.49
C HIS A 184 -2.92 -12.06 -5.81
N SER A 185 -2.17 -11.31 -6.64
CA SER A 185 -2.54 -9.94 -7.03
C SER A 185 -3.87 -9.87 -7.79
N ASN A 186 -4.20 -10.92 -8.54
CA ASN A 186 -5.43 -11.07 -9.29
C ASN A 186 -6.50 -11.90 -8.53
N ARG A 187 -6.46 -11.90 -7.19
CA ARG A 187 -7.48 -12.53 -6.33
C ARG A 187 -7.70 -14.02 -6.59
N GLY A 188 -6.62 -14.75 -6.87
CA GLY A 188 -6.67 -16.18 -7.13
C GLY A 188 -7.02 -16.52 -8.59
N VAL A 189 -6.88 -15.57 -9.50
CA VAL A 189 -6.97 -15.81 -10.94
C VAL A 189 -5.59 -15.61 -11.55
N LEU A 190 -5.13 -16.55 -12.38
CA LEU A 190 -3.93 -16.35 -13.20
C LEU A 190 -4.37 -16.15 -14.65
N PRO A 191 -4.36 -14.90 -15.17
CA PRO A 191 -4.72 -14.62 -16.56
C PRO A 191 -3.87 -15.42 -17.56
N PRO A 192 -4.47 -16.02 -18.61
CA PRO A 192 -3.75 -16.87 -19.56
C PRO A 192 -2.60 -16.17 -20.27
N ASP A 193 -2.74 -14.89 -20.61
CA ASP A 193 -1.72 -14.06 -21.26
C ASP A 193 -0.39 -13.97 -20.49
N ILE A 194 -0.39 -14.28 -19.19
CA ILE A 194 0.82 -14.29 -18.35
C ILE A 194 1.68 -15.54 -18.60
N TYR A 195 1.10 -16.66 -19.02
CA TYR A 195 1.82 -17.93 -19.20
C TYR A 195 1.62 -18.57 -20.58
N GLU A 196 0.64 -18.14 -21.37
CA GLU A 196 0.41 -18.61 -22.73
C GLU A 196 1.60 -18.22 -23.62
N GLY A 197 2.34 -19.23 -24.07
CA GLY A 197 3.56 -19.05 -24.87
C GLY A 197 4.86 -19.27 -24.09
N ALA A 198 4.79 -19.37 -22.77
CA ALA A 198 5.94 -19.73 -21.96
C ALA A 198 6.34 -21.21 -22.14
N VAL A 199 7.64 -21.51 -21.97
CA VAL A 199 8.20 -22.87 -22.13
C VAL A 199 7.56 -23.89 -21.16
N TYR A 200 7.10 -23.41 -20.01
CA TYR A 200 6.45 -24.21 -18.98
C TYR A 200 4.94 -24.38 -19.15
N HIS A 201 4.32 -23.78 -20.17
CA HIS A 201 2.90 -23.97 -20.46
C HIS A 201 2.66 -25.30 -21.17
N LYS A 202 1.74 -26.11 -20.62
CA LYS A 202 1.30 -27.38 -21.20
C LYS A 202 0.29 -27.10 -22.30
N LYS A 203 0.72 -27.17 -23.57
CA LYS A 203 -0.19 -27.12 -24.71
C LYS A 203 -1.23 -28.25 -24.58
N ARG A 204 -2.52 -27.91 -24.56
CA ARG A 204 -3.61 -28.88 -24.69
C ARG A 204 -3.39 -29.64 -26.01
N ARG A 205 -3.17 -30.95 -25.90
CA ARG A 205 -3.18 -31.88 -27.04
C ARG A 205 -4.60 -32.28 -27.36
#